data_AF-A0A7K3F516-F1
#
_entry.id   AF-A0A7K3F516-F1
#
_cell.length_a   1.000
_cell.length_b   1.000
_cell.length_c   1.000
_cell.angle_alpha   90.00
_cell.angle_beta   90.00
_cell.angle_gamma   90.00
#
_symmetry.space_group_name_H-M   'P 1'
#
loop_
_entity.id
_entity.type
_entity.pdbx_description
1 polymer ?
#
loop_
_entity_poly.entity_id
_entity_poly.type
_entity_poly.pdbx_seq_one_letter_code
_entity_poly.pdbx_strand_id
1 'polypeptide(L)'
;MTTRGRWLFAVLAASAVLLSGCSDAAVDPKKLPGVYRDDGGGRIELSADGTFSASRVTTREGGDPVDFSGSWDYEDPGGSSDFVYLGVEDGGLGMTGGIQLYVDDEDTLYFQSDPDGPVTQELKRTS
;
A
#
# COMPACT_ATOMS: atom_id res chain seq x y z
N MET A 1 -11.64 -70.79 -27.51
CA MET A 1 -11.84 -69.34 -27.66
C MET A 1 -11.05 -68.66 -26.56
N THR A 2 -9.91 -68.06 -26.91
CA THR A 2 -8.96 -67.49 -25.97
C THR A 2 -9.13 -65.97 -25.89
N THR A 3 -9.28 -65.51 -24.66
CA THR A 3 -9.37 -64.14 -24.14
C THR A 3 -8.30 -63.19 -24.66
N ARG A 4 -8.66 -61.93 -24.96
CA ARG A 4 -7.94 -60.73 -24.48
C ARG A 4 -8.63 -59.43 -24.91
N GLY A 5 -9.42 -58.89 -23.99
CA GLY A 5 -9.78 -57.47 -23.99
C GLY A 5 -8.53 -56.63 -23.73
N ARG A 6 -8.32 -55.62 -24.57
CA ARG A 6 -7.24 -54.64 -24.44
C ARG A 6 -7.88 -53.28 -24.15
N TRP A 7 -8.25 -53.08 -22.89
CA TRP A 7 -8.66 -51.78 -22.37
C TRP A 7 -7.40 -50.97 -22.09
N LEU A 8 -7.16 -49.94 -22.91
CA LEU A 8 -6.14 -48.93 -22.67
C LEU A 8 -6.70 -47.98 -21.60
N PHE A 9 -6.26 -48.16 -20.35
CA PHE A 9 -6.50 -47.19 -19.29
C PHE A 9 -5.71 -45.92 -19.60
N ALA A 10 -6.40 -44.89 -20.08
CA ALA A 10 -5.84 -43.55 -20.16
C ALA A 10 -5.81 -42.96 -18.74
N VAL A 11 -4.63 -42.93 -18.12
CA VAL A 11 -4.43 -42.21 -16.85
C VAL A 11 -4.25 -40.74 -17.19
N LEU A 12 -5.32 -39.96 -17.05
CA LEU A 12 -5.25 -38.50 -17.08
C LEU A 12 -4.62 -38.05 -15.76
N ALA A 13 -3.31 -37.77 -15.77
CA ALA A 13 -2.65 -37.10 -14.65
C ALA A 13 -3.12 -35.64 -14.61
N ALA A 14 -4.06 -35.34 -13.72
CA ALA A 14 -4.46 -33.98 -13.42
C ALA A 14 -3.33 -33.31 -12.62
N SER A 15 -2.49 -32.53 -13.30
CA SER A 15 -1.56 -31.62 -12.65
C SER A 15 -2.35 -30.50 -11.98
N ALA A 16 -2.68 -30.67 -10.70
CA ALA A 16 -3.07 -29.55 -9.86
C ALA A 16 -1.81 -28.71 -9.60
N VAL A 17 -1.54 -27.75 -10.48
CA VAL A 17 -0.57 -26.69 -10.19
C VAL A 17 -1.21 -25.85 -9.09
N LEU A 18 -0.80 -26.08 -7.85
CA LEU A 18 -1.07 -25.15 -6.76
C LEU A 18 -0.39 -23.84 -7.14
N LEU A 19 -1.18 -22.92 -7.70
CA LEU A 19 -0.81 -21.51 -7.77
C LEU A 19 -0.65 -21.09 -6.30
N SER A 20 0.58 -21.17 -5.80
CA SER A 20 1.02 -20.34 -4.69
C SER A 20 1.01 -18.92 -5.23
N GLY A 21 -0.19 -18.35 -5.32
CA GLY A 21 -0.32 -16.92 -5.43
C GLY A 21 0.41 -16.36 -4.22
N CYS A 22 1.45 -15.57 -4.47
CA CYS A 22 1.95 -14.61 -3.49
C CYS A 22 0.70 -13.99 -2.88
N SER A 23 0.46 -14.29 -1.61
CA SER A 23 -0.64 -13.69 -0.88
C SER A 23 -0.15 -12.31 -0.51
N ASP A 24 -0.19 -11.39 -1.47
CA ASP A 24 -0.30 -9.97 -1.17
C ASP A 24 -1.61 -9.86 -0.39
N ALA A 25 -1.50 -9.91 0.93
CA ALA A 25 -2.66 -9.85 1.80
C ALA A 25 -3.29 -8.49 1.55
N ALA A 26 -4.47 -8.47 0.93
CA ALA A 26 -5.18 -7.24 0.62
C ALA A 26 -5.27 -6.37 1.88
N VAL A 27 -4.84 -5.12 1.76
CA VAL A 27 -4.89 -4.14 2.85
C VAL A 27 -6.35 -3.93 3.25
N ASP A 28 -6.66 -4.04 4.55
CA ASP A 28 -7.97 -3.63 5.07
C ASP A 28 -7.94 -2.13 5.42
N PRO A 29 -8.65 -1.27 4.68
CA PRO A 29 -8.61 0.19 4.90
C PRO A 29 -9.08 0.58 6.30
N LYS A 30 -9.89 -0.26 6.95
CA LYS A 30 -10.39 -0.01 8.31
C LYS A 30 -9.33 -0.13 9.38
N LYS A 31 -8.15 -0.67 9.05
CA LYS A 31 -7.02 -0.79 9.96
C LYS A 31 -5.92 0.23 9.70
N LEU A 32 -6.04 1.02 8.64
CA LEU A 32 -5.13 2.15 8.37
C LEU A 32 -5.25 3.30 9.39
N PRO A 33 -6.39 3.58 10.04
CA PRO A 33 -6.43 4.59 11.08
C PRO A 33 -5.42 4.30 12.19
N GLY A 34 -4.58 5.28 12.49
CA GLY A 34 -3.45 5.11 13.39
C GLY A 34 -2.40 6.19 13.24
N VAL A 35 -1.33 6.05 14.02
CA VAL A 35 -0.19 6.96 14.00
C VAL A 35 1.04 6.25 13.48
N TYR A 36 1.68 6.85 12.49
CA TYR A 36 2.87 6.37 11.81
C TYR A 36 4.01 7.35 12.04
N ARG A 37 5.22 6.85 12.30
CA ARG A 37 6.41 7.66 12.60
C ARG A 37 7.66 7.09 11.94
N ASP A 38 8.63 7.96 11.71
CA ASP A 38 10.01 7.57 11.41
C ASP A 38 10.97 8.00 12.52
N ASP A 39 12.23 7.57 12.41
CA ASP A 39 13.30 7.95 13.35
C ASP A 39 13.75 9.42 13.19
N GLY A 40 13.40 10.06 12.07
CA GLY A 40 13.66 11.47 11.76
C GLY A 40 12.68 12.45 12.43
N GLY A 41 11.68 11.93 13.14
CA GLY A 41 10.63 12.71 13.80
C GLY A 41 9.48 13.10 12.86
N GLY A 42 9.45 12.56 11.65
CA GLY A 42 8.31 12.58 10.74
C GLY A 42 7.16 11.77 11.32
N ARG A 43 5.95 12.29 11.17
CA ARG A 43 4.73 11.67 11.70
C ARG A 43 3.56 11.91 10.77
N ILE A 44 2.75 10.87 10.59
CA ILE A 44 1.42 10.96 10.01
C ILE A 44 0.41 10.32 10.97
N GLU A 45 -0.75 10.94 11.10
CA GLU A 45 -1.90 10.36 11.77
C GLU A 45 -3.06 10.30 10.79
N LEU A 46 -3.57 9.09 10.57
CA LEU A 46 -4.78 8.83 9.81
C LEU A 46 -5.93 8.63 10.82
N SER A 47 -6.90 9.53 10.81
CA SER A 47 -8.08 9.44 11.66
C SER A 47 -9.14 8.55 11.01
N ALA A 48 -9.91 7.83 11.82
CA ALA A 48 -11.01 6.99 11.33
C ALA A 48 -12.19 7.77 10.71
N ASP A 49 -12.21 9.09 10.86
CA ASP A 49 -13.21 9.98 10.25
C ASP A 49 -12.83 10.47 8.85
N GLY A 50 -11.71 9.99 8.30
CA GLY A 50 -11.22 10.38 6.97
C GLY A 50 -10.38 11.65 6.97
N THR A 51 -9.95 12.16 8.12
CA THR A 51 -9.00 13.28 8.22
C THR A 51 -7.58 12.81 8.52
N PHE A 52 -6.57 13.60 8.15
CA PHE A 52 -5.19 13.31 8.50
C PHE A 52 -4.43 14.55 8.98
N SER A 53 -3.37 14.30 9.72
CA SER A 53 -2.34 15.31 10.00
C SER A 53 -0.95 14.74 9.75
N ALA A 54 -0.08 15.56 9.15
CA ALA A 54 1.30 15.25 8.86
C ALA A 54 2.21 16.33 9.46
N SER A 55 3.30 15.90 10.09
CA SER A 55 4.32 16.80 10.64
C SER A 55 5.72 16.31 10.31
N ARG A 56 6.61 17.21 9.89
CA ARG A 56 8.00 16.96 9.50
C ARG A 56 8.12 15.85 8.46
N VAL A 57 7.21 15.84 7.50
CA VAL A 57 7.18 14.85 6.43
C VAL A 57 7.90 15.38 5.20
N THR A 58 8.71 14.54 4.56
CA THR A 58 9.43 14.84 3.33
C THR A 58 8.75 14.12 2.17
N THR A 59 8.00 14.86 1.36
CA THR A 59 7.21 14.31 0.25
C THR A 59 7.98 14.26 -1.08
N ARG A 60 9.15 14.89 -1.14
CA ARG A 60 10.03 14.91 -2.31
C ARG A 60 11.49 14.73 -1.96
N GLU A 61 12.24 14.08 -2.84
CA GLU A 61 13.69 13.94 -2.69
C GLU A 61 14.36 15.33 -2.58
N GLY A 62 15.25 15.48 -1.60
CA GLY A 62 15.92 16.75 -1.30
C GLY A 62 14.99 17.90 -0.88
N GLY A 63 13.75 17.59 -0.49
CA GLY A 63 12.81 18.56 0.08
C GLY A 63 13.05 18.80 1.56
N ASP A 64 12.69 20.00 2.03
CA ASP A 64 12.59 20.26 3.46
C ASP A 64 11.34 19.57 4.03
N PRO A 65 11.40 19.08 5.28
CA PRO A 65 10.23 18.54 5.96
C PRO A 65 9.12 19.59 6.10
N VAL A 66 7.88 19.19 5.89
CA VAL A 66 6.71 20.07 5.94
C VAL A 66 5.62 19.51 6.85
N ASP A 67 4.76 20.43 7.30
CA ASP A 67 3.56 20.14 8.08
C ASP A 67 2.33 20.48 7.22
N PHE A 68 1.36 19.57 7.19
CA PHE A 68 0.13 19.73 6.42
C PHE A 68 -0.98 18.79 6.91
N SER A 69 -2.22 19.07 6.53
CA SER A 69 -3.40 18.31 6.95
C SER A 69 -4.52 18.40 5.91
N GLY A 70 -5.51 17.52 6.05
CA GLY A 70 -6.71 17.53 5.22
C GLY A 70 -7.46 16.21 5.31
N SER A 71 -8.00 15.74 4.19
CA SER A 71 -8.74 14.48 4.10
C SER A 71 -7.86 13.36 3.53
N TRP A 72 -8.19 12.11 3.87
CA TRP A 72 -7.58 10.94 3.25
C TRP A 72 -8.63 9.93 2.79
N ASP A 73 -8.33 9.26 1.68
CA ASP A 73 -9.13 8.21 1.09
C ASP A 73 -8.22 7.07 0.64
N TYR A 74 -8.67 5.81 0.79
CA TYR A 74 -7.92 4.64 0.33
C TYR A 74 -8.32 4.27 -1.09
N GLU A 75 -7.32 4.01 -1.93
CA GLU A 75 -7.49 3.62 -3.33
C GLU A 75 -6.82 2.26 -3.58
N ASP A 76 -7.61 1.30 -4.04
CA ASP A 76 -7.18 -0.02 -4.54
C ASP A 76 -7.47 -0.08 -6.05
N PRO A 77 -6.46 0.20 -6.89
CA PRO A 77 -6.59 0.17 -8.34
C PRO A 77 -6.63 -1.24 -8.94
N GLY A 78 -6.53 -2.32 -8.14
CA GLY A 78 -6.69 -3.71 -8.57
C GLY A 78 -5.60 -4.26 -9.50
N GLY A 79 -4.52 -3.51 -9.70
CA GLY A 79 -3.42 -3.86 -10.62
C GLY A 79 -2.14 -3.01 -10.49
N SER A 80 -2.12 -2.06 -9.55
CA SER A 80 -0.93 -1.32 -9.12
C SER A 80 -0.91 -1.26 -7.59
N SER A 81 0.17 -0.75 -7.00
CA SER A 81 0.29 -0.64 -5.54
C SER A 81 -0.87 0.14 -4.92
N ASP A 82 -1.34 -0.34 -3.78
CA ASP A 82 -2.35 0.32 -2.97
C ASP A 82 -1.80 1.64 -2.40
N PHE A 83 -2.65 2.65 -2.33
CA PHE A 83 -2.24 3.94 -1.78
C PHE A 83 -3.38 4.67 -1.08
N VAL A 84 -2.99 5.50 -0.12
CA VAL A 84 -3.83 6.51 0.50
C VAL A 84 -3.66 7.82 -0.27
N TYR A 85 -4.74 8.35 -0.81
CA TYR A 85 -4.77 9.69 -1.38
C TYR A 85 -4.97 10.72 -0.26
N LEU A 86 -4.04 11.65 -0.13
CA LEU A 86 -4.06 12.74 0.84
C LEU A 86 -4.53 14.03 0.17
N GLY A 87 -5.80 14.38 0.35
CA GLY A 87 -6.36 15.66 -0.06
C GLY A 87 -5.88 16.78 0.86
N VAL A 88 -4.88 17.55 0.43
CA VAL A 88 -4.31 18.64 1.25
C VAL A 88 -5.27 19.83 1.26
N GLU A 89 -5.74 20.21 2.45
CA GLU A 89 -6.63 21.35 2.66
C GLU A 89 -5.89 22.54 3.27
N ASP A 90 -4.89 22.26 4.12
CA ASP A 90 -4.04 23.24 4.78
C ASP A 90 -2.59 22.73 4.87
N GLY A 91 -1.63 23.62 4.77
CA GLY A 91 -0.21 23.30 4.92
C GLY A 91 0.71 23.69 3.75
N GLY A 92 2.00 23.72 4.04
CA GLY A 92 3.05 24.43 3.30
C GLY A 92 3.46 23.86 1.94
N LEU A 93 2.62 23.03 1.32
CA LEU A 93 2.93 22.39 0.04
C LEU A 93 2.62 23.27 -1.16
N GLY A 94 1.70 24.25 -1.02
CA GLY A 94 1.35 25.18 -2.11
C GLY A 94 0.81 24.49 -3.38
N MET A 95 0.40 23.21 -3.28
CA MET A 95 -0.10 22.41 -4.39
C MET A 95 -1.63 22.37 -4.36
N THR A 96 -2.25 22.48 -5.54
CA THR A 96 -3.71 22.35 -5.72
C THR A 96 -4.18 20.89 -5.88
N GLY A 97 -3.31 19.92 -5.54
CA GLY A 97 -3.55 18.49 -5.74
C GLY A 97 -3.11 17.69 -4.51
N GLY A 98 -3.70 16.50 -4.35
CA GLY A 98 -3.36 15.61 -3.25
C GLY A 98 -2.05 14.83 -3.47
N ILE A 99 -1.60 14.17 -2.41
CA ILE A 99 -0.36 13.38 -2.40
C ILE A 99 -0.71 11.91 -2.28
N GLN A 100 0.03 11.06 -2.98
CA GLN A 100 -0.06 9.61 -2.80
C GLN A 100 0.86 9.17 -1.66
N LEU A 101 0.28 8.48 -0.69
CA LEU A 101 0.97 7.80 0.40
C LEU A 101 0.79 6.30 0.19
N TYR A 102 1.83 5.62 -0.29
CA TYR A 102 1.73 4.21 -0.63
C TYR A 102 1.65 3.34 0.63
N VAL A 103 0.98 2.20 0.49
CA VAL A 103 0.82 1.21 1.54
C VAL A 103 1.62 -0.03 1.15
N ASP A 104 2.58 -0.41 1.99
CA ASP A 104 3.27 -1.71 1.84
C ASP A 104 2.48 -2.79 2.59
N ASP A 105 2.08 -2.48 3.82
CA ASP A 105 1.17 -3.27 4.64
C ASP A 105 0.37 -2.37 5.61
N GLU A 106 -0.48 -2.96 6.44
CA GLU A 106 -1.31 -2.21 7.40
C GLU A 106 -0.45 -1.38 8.40
N ASP A 107 0.81 -1.76 8.62
CA ASP A 107 1.75 -1.15 9.56
C ASP A 107 2.74 -0.17 8.92
N THR A 108 2.85 -0.14 7.59
CA THR A 108 3.94 0.55 6.89
C THR A 108 3.42 1.39 5.74
N LEU A 109 3.67 2.70 5.83
CA LEU A 109 3.31 3.70 4.83
C LEU A 109 4.56 4.39 4.30
N TYR A 110 4.56 4.81 3.04
CA TYR A 110 5.73 5.50 2.48
C TYR A 110 5.39 6.53 1.41
N PHE A 111 6.21 7.59 1.38
CA PHE A 111 6.24 8.54 0.27
C PHE A 111 7.23 8.08 -0.77
N GLN A 112 6.82 8.19 -2.02
CA GLN A 112 7.66 7.92 -3.17
C GLN A 112 7.25 8.88 -4.27
N SER A 113 8.16 9.77 -4.66
CA SER A 113 7.82 10.84 -5.61
C SER A 113 7.82 10.35 -7.06
N ASP A 114 8.66 9.36 -7.36
CA ASP A 114 8.70 8.64 -8.62
C ASP A 114 8.30 7.20 -8.33
N PRO A 115 7.17 6.68 -8.87
CA PRO A 115 6.71 5.32 -8.64
C PRO A 115 7.75 4.23 -8.97
N ASP A 116 8.69 4.51 -9.88
CA ASP A 116 9.79 3.62 -10.23
C ASP A 116 11.12 4.00 -9.53
N GLY A 117 11.12 5.08 -8.75
CA GLY A 117 12.27 5.62 -8.04
C GLY A 117 12.42 5.09 -6.60
N PRO A 118 13.41 5.57 -5.84
CA PRO A 118 13.57 5.17 -4.44
C PRO A 118 12.47 5.73 -3.53
N VAL A 119 12.23 5.05 -2.41
CA VAL A 119 11.39 5.56 -1.32
C VAL A 119 11.97 6.86 -0.77
N THR A 120 11.15 7.91 -0.72
CA THR A 120 11.51 9.21 -0.17
C THR A 120 11.53 9.18 1.35
N GLN A 121 10.50 8.57 1.96
CA GLN A 121 10.37 8.44 3.41
C GLN A 121 9.46 7.26 3.75
N GLU A 122 9.90 6.39 4.65
CA GLU A 122 9.13 5.27 5.20
C GLU A 122 8.66 5.62 6.61
N LEU A 123 7.41 5.31 6.93
CA LEU A 123 6.75 5.58 8.22
C LEU A 123 6.14 4.28 8.76
N LYS A 124 6.41 3.99 10.04
CA LYS A 124 5.92 2.77 10.70
C LYS A 124 4.88 3.08 11.75
N ARG A 125 3.87 2.22 11.83
CA ARG A 125 2.81 2.32 12.83
C ARG A 125 3.42 2.20 14.23
N THR A 126 3.03 3.12 15.09
CA THR A 126 3.37 3.10 16.51
C THR A 126 2.16 2.61 17.28
N SER A 127 2.37 1.56 18.07
CA SER A 127 1.37 0.91 18.93
C SER A 127 0.78 1.84 20.00
#